data_AF-A0A3M9Y6U0-F1
#
_entry.id   AF-A0A3M9Y6U0-F1
#
_cell.length_a   1.000
_cell.length_b   1.000
_cell.length_c   1.000
_cell.angle_alpha   90.00
_cell.angle_beta   90.00
_cell.angle_gamma   90.00
#
_symmetry.space_group_name_H-M   'P 1'
#
loop_
_entity.id
_entity.type
_entity.pdbx_description
1 polymer ?
#
loop_
_entity_poly.entity_id
_entity_poly.type
_entity_poly.pdbx_seq_one_letter_code
_entity_poly.pdbx_strand_id
1 'polypeptide(L)'
;MHSSAMILGLVVSATASPLYDTSRFSRRQDEPFNDKAKLCGLRDLSNPDGARAAWEETGAASFLDNFITNDRKGDPTDWVKILERLITGDPGTNADGCSSVKNECNPGIEQGDCATYFDTLTEYPNQRLGYWVFMAVNGLHQKLTALYNELFEKTMLNTLAIPTMVEKLGGDQGSGGDVLKWLTAAAGAGGAVAGMSPNGAILGGGLSFLSAMFGAAAEEEKDLVDDIGAAMGAAFEKTSARISRALGAAVGRATDPGDYNALPAGPGSEPFQSSIAKFFSGGWWLLENDSADVTGALQATVDAVKMKVVDQILQSSGYYLLVDRHDNTLELCGTPLGRQWMPVRVGEVDHCMYVAKVGEGLGSFYEAPAEVYEAMAEYGLGNRMAYYRILLDCALNSAGDSSVRTDALVPGQIPLCYFNMKAVYLDRQGCETGSDGFYTCQSFTTEDVK
;
A
#
# COMPACT_ATOMS: atom_id res chain seq x y z
N MET A 1 67.52 36.25 -16.92
CA MET A 1 66.40 35.34 -17.24
C MET A 1 66.29 34.33 -16.11
N HIS A 2 65.05 33.96 -15.76
CA HIS A 2 64.55 33.10 -14.66
C HIS A 2 65.57 32.18 -13.95
N SER A 3 65.50 31.89 -12.65
CA SER A 3 64.41 31.16 -12.00
C SER A 3 64.79 30.80 -10.55
N SER A 4 63.77 30.47 -9.76
CA SER A 4 63.73 29.47 -8.68
C SER A 4 64.23 29.78 -7.25
N ALA A 5 63.24 29.66 -6.36
CA ALA A 5 63.24 28.85 -5.14
C ALA A 5 63.80 29.46 -3.84
N MET A 6 62.87 29.77 -2.93
CA MET A 6 63.08 29.51 -1.51
C MET A 6 61.77 28.97 -0.90
N ILE A 7 61.80 27.70 -0.50
CA ILE A 7 60.83 27.03 0.37
C ILE A 7 61.42 27.06 1.78
N LEU A 8 60.68 27.59 2.76
CA LEU A 8 60.72 27.33 4.22
C LEU A 8 59.90 28.45 4.90
N GLY A 9 58.91 28.24 5.77
CA GLY A 9 58.20 27.06 6.23
C GLY A 9 56.87 27.55 6.82
N LEU A 10 55.79 26.82 6.54
CA LEU A 10 54.42 27.13 6.94
C LEU A 10 54.14 26.49 8.31
N VAL A 11 53.89 27.31 9.33
CA VAL A 11 53.06 26.96 10.49
C VAL A 11 52.27 28.18 10.92
N VAL A 12 51.03 27.93 11.38
CA VAL A 12 50.02 28.84 11.96
C VAL A 12 49.15 29.51 10.88
N SER A 13 47.84 29.29 10.76
CA SER A 13 46.82 28.84 11.72
C SER A 13 45.58 28.37 10.96
N ALA A 14 44.94 27.31 11.48
CA ALA A 14 43.58 26.94 11.14
C ALA A 14 42.61 27.97 11.73
N THR A 15 41.89 28.69 10.87
CA THR A 15 40.57 29.27 11.16
C THR A 15 39.87 29.61 9.84
N ALA A 16 38.61 29.22 9.76
CA ALA A 16 37.59 29.61 8.77
C ALA A 16 37.70 28.97 7.37
N SER A 17 37.19 27.74 7.25
CA SER A 17 36.40 27.36 6.06
C SER A 17 35.14 28.27 6.01
N PRO A 18 34.60 28.61 4.82
CA PRO A 18 33.48 29.52 4.71
C PRO A 18 32.24 28.87 5.32
N LEU A 19 31.93 29.26 6.56
CA LEU A 19 30.68 29.00 7.25
C LEU A 19 29.56 29.74 6.51
N TYR A 20 28.50 29.00 6.20
CA TYR A 20 27.13 29.46 6.02
C TYR A 20 26.92 30.71 5.13
N ASP A 21 26.47 30.48 3.90
CA ASP A 21 25.70 31.49 3.17
C ASP A 21 24.31 31.61 3.83
N THR A 22 24.25 32.37 4.91
CA THR A 22 23.04 32.74 5.65
C THR A 22 22.15 33.72 4.89
N SER A 23 22.43 34.03 3.62
CA SER A 23 21.66 35.04 2.88
C SER A 23 20.20 34.63 2.58
N ARG A 24 19.82 33.35 2.70
CA ARG A 24 18.40 32.92 2.70
C ARG A 24 17.73 32.91 4.09
N PHE A 25 18.50 32.94 5.17
CA PHE A 25 18.00 32.88 6.57
C PHE A 25 18.24 34.18 7.36
N SER A 26 18.77 35.22 6.71
CA SER A 26 19.06 36.48 7.39
C SER A 26 17.80 37.33 7.57
N ARG A 27 17.42 37.51 8.85
CA ARG A 27 16.42 38.46 9.41
C ARG A 27 14.95 38.06 9.33
N ARG A 28 14.51 37.16 10.21
CA ARG A 28 13.20 37.28 10.88
C ARG A 28 13.34 36.90 12.35
N GLN A 29 12.88 37.78 13.25
CA GLN A 29 12.62 37.42 14.65
C GLN A 29 11.47 36.40 14.80
N ASP A 30 10.92 35.89 13.69
CA ASP A 30 9.79 34.98 13.63
C ASP A 30 10.15 33.52 13.33
N GLU A 31 11.43 33.17 13.23
CA GLU A 31 11.85 31.78 12.98
C GLU A 31 11.43 30.84 14.11
N PRO A 32 10.76 29.70 13.82
CA PRO A 32 10.23 28.79 14.84
C PRO A 32 11.28 28.31 15.85
N PHE A 33 12.52 28.07 15.41
CA PHE A 33 13.60 27.60 16.28
C PHE A 33 14.14 28.64 17.29
N ASN A 34 13.75 29.92 17.15
CA ASN A 34 14.08 30.96 18.12
C ASN A 34 12.99 31.13 19.19
N ASP A 35 11.83 30.49 19.04
CA ASP A 35 10.67 30.62 19.92
C ASP A 35 10.16 29.24 20.36
N LYS A 36 10.35 28.94 21.65
CA LYS A 36 9.96 27.66 22.24
C LYS A 36 8.48 27.36 22.06
N ALA A 37 7.60 28.37 22.11
CA ALA A 37 6.17 28.16 21.93
C ALA A 37 5.81 27.90 20.46
N LYS A 38 6.54 28.47 19.50
CA LYS A 38 6.33 28.18 18.06
C LYS A 38 6.88 26.80 17.66
N LEU A 39 8.01 26.40 18.25
CA LEU A 39 8.61 25.08 17.97
C LEU A 39 7.86 23.95 18.68
N CYS A 40 7.56 24.14 19.96
CA CYS A 40 7.08 23.09 20.87
C CYS A 40 5.64 23.31 21.36
N GLY A 41 4.94 24.33 20.87
CA GLY A 41 3.53 24.53 21.17
C GLY A 41 2.71 23.28 20.87
N LEU A 42 1.57 23.12 21.55
CA LEU A 42 0.69 21.96 21.40
C LEU A 42 0.30 21.77 19.92
N ARG A 43 0.93 20.80 19.27
CA ARG A 43 0.54 20.30 17.95
C ARG A 43 -0.10 18.96 18.20
N ASP A 44 -1.35 18.81 17.78
CA ASP A 44 -2.09 17.56 17.96
C ASP A 44 -1.61 16.53 16.92
N LEU A 45 -0.66 15.70 17.33
CA LEU A 45 -0.09 14.65 16.47
C LEU A 45 -1.07 13.47 16.29
N SER A 46 -2.25 13.47 16.93
CA SER A 46 -3.27 12.45 16.70
C SER A 46 -4.02 12.62 15.38
N ASN A 47 -3.87 13.77 14.70
CA ASN A 47 -4.53 14.05 13.43
C ASN A 47 -3.56 14.53 12.32
N PRO A 48 -3.87 14.27 11.04
CA PRO A 48 -3.04 14.63 9.88
C PRO A 48 -2.62 16.11 9.84
N ASP A 49 -3.52 17.02 10.18
CA ASP A 49 -3.25 18.46 10.09
C ASP A 49 -2.23 18.90 11.14
N GLY A 50 -2.33 18.39 12.37
CA GLY A 50 -1.38 18.70 13.44
C GLY A 50 0.02 18.12 13.18
N ALA A 51 0.11 16.91 12.65
CA ALA A 51 1.38 16.31 12.26
C ALA A 51 2.01 17.03 11.04
N ARG A 52 1.21 17.39 10.03
CA ARG A 52 1.65 18.21 8.92
C ARG A 52 2.15 19.57 9.40
N ALA A 53 1.42 20.23 10.28
CA ALA A 53 1.83 21.50 10.86
C ALA A 53 3.18 21.34 11.57
N ALA A 54 3.35 20.31 12.40
CA ALA A 54 4.61 20.00 13.08
C ALA A 54 5.78 19.80 12.12
N TRP A 55 5.54 19.22 10.95
CA TRP A 55 6.57 18.99 9.95
C TRP A 55 6.91 20.25 9.11
N GLU A 56 5.88 20.95 8.64
CA GLU A 56 6.03 22.03 7.66
C GLU A 56 6.21 23.40 8.33
N GLU A 57 5.37 23.75 9.30
CA GLU A 57 5.37 25.10 9.88
C GLU A 57 6.53 25.33 10.85
N THR A 58 7.08 24.27 11.43
CA THR A 58 8.30 24.37 12.25
C THR A 58 9.54 24.61 11.40
N GLY A 59 9.48 24.31 10.09
CA GLY A 59 10.63 24.33 9.20
C GLY A 59 11.47 23.04 9.22
N ALA A 60 11.03 21.98 9.91
CA ALA A 60 11.75 20.70 9.97
C ALA A 60 11.94 20.08 8.57
N ALA A 61 10.92 20.14 7.72
CA ALA A 61 10.99 19.66 6.34
C ALA A 61 12.10 20.36 5.53
N SER A 62 12.13 21.70 5.57
CA SER A 62 13.15 22.49 4.88
C SER A 62 14.53 22.32 5.50
N PHE A 63 14.61 22.12 6.81
CA PHE A 63 15.87 21.84 7.49
C PHE A 63 16.47 20.50 7.02
N LEU A 64 15.67 19.43 6.97
CA LEU A 64 16.12 18.13 6.44
C LEU A 64 16.59 18.23 4.99
N ASP A 65 15.81 18.88 4.12
CA ASP A 65 16.18 19.01 2.71
C ASP A 65 17.47 19.82 2.52
N ASN A 66 17.61 20.95 3.24
CA ASN A 66 18.83 21.76 3.18
C ASN A 66 20.05 21.02 3.76
N PHE A 67 19.88 20.26 4.83
CA PHE A 67 20.95 19.46 5.41
C PHE A 67 21.48 18.44 4.39
N ILE A 68 20.59 17.71 3.72
CA ILE A 68 21.00 16.70 2.73
C ILE A 68 21.57 17.37 1.46
N THR A 69 20.92 18.41 0.94
CA THR A 69 21.31 19.00 -0.34
C THR A 69 22.52 19.92 -0.26
N ASN A 70 22.59 20.78 0.76
CA ASN A 70 23.63 21.79 0.87
C ASN A 70 24.77 21.32 1.78
N ASP A 71 24.48 20.94 3.02
CA ASP A 71 25.52 20.62 4.01
C ASP A 71 26.23 19.31 3.66
N ARG A 72 25.45 18.32 3.22
CA ARG A 72 25.94 17.03 2.74
C ARG A 72 26.22 17.01 1.23
N LYS A 73 26.01 18.13 0.52
CA LYS A 73 26.25 18.24 -0.94
C LYS A 73 25.52 17.16 -1.76
N GLY A 74 24.34 16.76 -1.30
CA GLY A 74 23.53 15.72 -1.93
C GLY A 74 23.90 14.29 -1.55
N ASP A 75 24.82 14.06 -0.60
CA ASP A 75 25.14 12.71 -0.09
C ASP A 75 24.28 12.35 1.14
N PRO A 76 23.23 11.51 0.97
CA PRO A 76 22.35 11.11 2.06
C PRO A 76 22.99 10.08 3.00
N THR A 77 24.18 9.58 2.71
CA THR A 77 24.78 8.48 3.48
C THR A 77 24.97 8.88 4.94
N ASP A 78 24.50 8.03 5.86
CA ASP A 78 24.58 8.18 7.31
C ASP A 78 23.99 9.50 7.85
N TRP A 79 23.07 10.13 7.11
CA TRP A 79 22.59 11.48 7.45
C TRP A 79 22.02 11.57 8.87
N VAL A 80 21.28 10.56 9.35
CA VAL A 80 20.69 10.56 10.70
C VAL A 80 21.78 10.57 11.77
N LYS A 81 22.80 9.71 11.64
CA LYS A 81 23.93 9.64 12.59
C LYS A 81 24.72 10.94 12.59
N ILE A 82 24.95 11.49 11.40
CA ILE A 82 25.75 12.71 11.24
C ILE A 82 24.99 13.90 11.81
N LEU A 83 23.68 13.96 11.59
CA LEU A 83 22.82 14.98 12.19
C LEU A 83 22.79 14.85 13.70
N GLU A 84 22.63 13.64 14.25
CA GLU A 84 22.64 13.39 15.70
C GLU A 84 23.96 13.86 16.31
N ARG A 85 25.10 13.43 15.77
CA ARG A 85 26.43 13.87 16.25
C ARG A 85 26.62 15.39 16.18
N LEU A 86 26.11 16.02 15.12
CA LEU A 86 26.21 17.47 14.94
C LEU A 86 25.41 18.23 16.00
N ILE A 87 24.30 17.65 16.47
CA ILE A 87 23.42 18.28 17.46
C ILE A 87 23.81 17.92 18.89
N THR A 88 24.12 16.66 19.17
CA THR A 88 24.47 16.18 20.52
C THR A 88 25.91 16.49 20.90
N GLY A 89 26.81 16.60 19.92
CA GLY A 89 28.26 16.67 20.14
C GLY A 89 28.88 15.35 20.63
N ASP A 90 28.08 14.28 20.79
CA ASP A 90 28.54 12.97 21.26
C ASP A 90 28.98 12.10 20.05
N PRO A 91 30.17 11.46 20.08
CA PRO A 91 30.53 10.46 19.09
C PRO A 91 29.61 9.21 19.07
N GLY A 92 28.99 8.89 20.21
CA GLY A 92 27.93 7.88 20.34
C GLY A 92 26.64 8.31 19.65
N THR A 93 25.95 7.36 19.01
CA THR A 93 24.74 7.63 18.24
C THR A 93 23.71 6.53 18.48
N ASN A 94 22.48 6.93 18.79
CA ASN A 94 21.34 6.02 18.94
C ASN A 94 20.61 5.79 17.61
N ALA A 95 21.13 6.37 16.52
CA ALA A 95 20.63 6.15 15.16
C ALA A 95 21.10 4.81 14.53
N ASP A 96 22.01 4.07 15.17
CA ASP A 96 22.56 2.82 14.64
C ASP A 96 21.50 1.75 14.35
N GLY A 97 20.43 1.71 15.13
CA GLY A 97 19.34 0.75 14.94
C GLY A 97 18.23 1.20 13.98
N CYS A 98 18.23 2.46 13.53
CA CYS A 98 17.13 3.00 12.72
C CYS A 98 17.00 2.41 11.31
N SER A 99 18.02 1.72 10.80
CA SER A 99 17.97 1.09 9.48
C SER A 99 17.44 -0.34 9.49
N SER A 100 17.03 -0.87 10.64
CA SER A 100 16.61 -2.26 10.77
C SER A 100 15.33 -2.35 11.60
N VAL A 101 14.35 -3.08 11.07
CA VAL A 101 13.09 -3.40 11.78
C VAL A 101 13.30 -4.27 13.03
N LYS A 102 14.51 -4.83 13.22
CA LYS A 102 14.83 -5.71 14.36
C LYS A 102 15.50 -4.99 15.53
N ASN A 103 15.90 -3.74 15.33
CA ASN A 103 16.68 -2.97 16.30
C ASN A 103 15.84 -1.82 16.85
N GLU A 104 16.20 -1.31 18.01
CA GLU A 104 15.62 -0.07 18.55
C GLU A 104 16.17 1.14 17.78
N CYS A 105 15.30 2.12 17.52
CA CYS A 105 15.66 3.39 16.91
C CYS A 105 15.25 4.50 17.88
N ASN A 106 16.21 5.30 18.35
CA ASN A 106 15.96 6.39 19.29
C ASN A 106 16.92 7.60 19.09
N PRO A 107 17.12 8.12 17.86
CA PRO A 107 18.03 9.23 17.62
C PRO A 107 17.57 10.48 18.35
N GLY A 108 18.46 11.18 19.05
CA GLY A 108 18.21 12.49 19.65
C GLY A 108 17.18 12.58 20.79
N ILE A 109 16.43 11.50 21.11
CA ILE A 109 15.35 11.53 22.12
C ILE A 109 15.87 11.58 23.56
N GLU A 110 17.12 11.19 23.83
CA GLU A 110 17.69 11.27 25.19
C GLU A 110 17.70 12.69 25.77
N GLN A 111 17.53 13.72 24.92
CA GLN A 111 17.43 15.12 25.31
C GLN A 111 16.02 15.52 25.81
N GLY A 112 15.08 14.58 25.90
CA GLY A 112 13.76 14.76 26.48
C GLY A 112 12.68 15.20 25.48
N ASP A 113 11.59 15.75 26.00
CA ASP A 113 10.52 16.33 25.19
C ASP A 113 11.01 17.57 24.39
N CYS A 114 10.20 18.07 23.46
CA CYS A 114 10.57 19.23 22.64
C CYS A 114 11.05 20.42 23.49
N ALA A 115 10.40 20.64 24.63
CA ALA A 115 10.73 21.73 25.53
C ALA A 115 12.13 21.58 26.15
N THR A 116 12.49 20.37 26.57
CA THR A 116 13.80 20.04 27.13
C THR A 116 14.88 20.06 26.03
N TYR A 117 14.56 19.53 24.84
CA TYR A 117 15.42 19.58 23.67
C TYR A 117 15.76 21.03 23.26
N PHE A 118 14.76 21.91 23.26
CA PHE A 118 14.93 23.34 22.95
C PHE A 118 15.92 24.03 23.91
N ASP A 119 15.78 23.76 25.21
CA ASP A 119 16.59 24.40 26.26
C ASP A 119 18.03 23.87 26.28
N THR A 120 18.23 22.62 25.86
CA THR A 120 19.55 21.96 25.86
C THR A 120 20.48 22.52 24.77
N LEU A 121 19.92 22.96 23.64
CA LEU A 121 20.68 23.45 22.49
C LEU A 121 20.81 24.98 22.51
N THR A 122 21.99 25.49 22.84
CA THR A 122 22.25 26.94 22.96
C THR A 122 23.22 27.51 21.92
N GLU A 123 24.09 26.71 21.32
CA GLU A 123 25.16 27.20 20.43
C GLU A 123 24.66 27.47 19.00
N TYR A 124 23.86 26.55 18.44
CA TYR A 124 23.31 26.67 17.09
C TYR A 124 21.78 26.54 17.11
N PRO A 125 21.03 27.65 17.17
CA PRO A 125 19.57 27.63 17.38
C PRO A 125 18.80 26.81 16.32
N ASN A 126 19.24 26.78 15.06
CA ASN A 126 18.62 26.01 14.00
C ASN A 126 18.65 24.48 14.24
N GLN A 127 19.59 23.98 15.04
CA GLN A 127 19.65 22.55 15.41
C GLN A 127 18.44 22.08 16.23
N ARG A 128 17.70 23.01 16.84
CA ARG A 128 16.44 22.70 17.54
C ARG A 128 15.37 22.11 16.62
N LEU A 129 15.43 22.40 15.31
CA LEU A 129 14.57 21.76 14.31
C LEU A 129 14.81 20.25 14.19
N GLY A 130 15.98 19.77 14.62
CA GLY A 130 16.32 18.36 14.65
C GLY A 130 15.37 17.52 15.49
N TYR A 131 14.72 18.09 16.51
CA TYR A 131 13.72 17.38 17.31
C TYR A 131 12.63 16.74 16.45
N TRP A 132 11.98 17.54 15.59
CA TRP A 132 10.90 17.08 14.72
C TRP A 132 11.41 16.12 13.63
N VAL A 133 12.65 16.28 13.17
CA VAL A 133 13.30 15.34 12.25
C VAL A 133 13.51 13.98 12.92
N PHE A 134 14.03 13.96 14.15
CA PHE A 134 14.23 12.71 14.88
C PHE A 134 12.91 12.06 15.26
N MET A 135 11.90 12.81 15.71
CA MET A 135 10.55 12.28 15.94
C MET A 135 9.99 11.60 14.67
N ALA A 136 10.18 12.20 13.50
CA ALA A 136 9.74 11.60 12.24
C ALA A 136 10.53 10.32 11.90
N VAL A 137 11.85 10.28 12.18
CA VAL A 137 12.66 9.06 12.00
C VAL A 137 12.17 7.94 12.92
N ASN A 138 11.81 8.26 14.16
CA ASN A 138 11.24 7.29 15.11
C ASN A 138 9.90 6.76 14.64
N GLY A 139 8.97 7.64 14.26
CA GLY A 139 7.66 7.21 13.77
C GLY A 139 7.75 6.45 12.45
N LEU A 140 8.70 6.79 11.56
CA LEU A 140 9.05 5.97 10.40
C LEU A 140 9.45 4.55 10.81
N HIS A 141 10.42 4.42 11.72
CA HIS A 141 10.91 3.13 12.17
C HIS A 141 9.80 2.29 12.82
N GLN A 142 9.01 2.89 13.71
CA GLN A 142 7.89 2.24 14.39
C GLN A 142 6.83 1.76 13.40
N LYS A 143 6.36 2.63 12.50
CA LYS A 143 5.33 2.29 11.51
C LYS A 143 5.80 1.22 10.53
N LEU A 144 7.03 1.29 10.02
CA LEU A 144 7.56 0.28 9.10
C LEU A 144 7.85 -1.05 9.79
N THR A 145 8.26 -1.04 11.05
CA THR A 145 8.45 -2.25 11.85
C THR A 145 7.11 -2.92 12.15
N ALA A 146 6.10 -2.15 12.56
CA ALA A 146 4.74 -2.64 12.77
C ALA A 146 4.18 -3.26 11.47
N LEU A 147 4.34 -2.55 10.35
CA LEU A 147 3.91 -3.05 9.05
C LEU A 147 4.62 -4.33 8.65
N TYR A 148 5.94 -4.40 8.82
CA TYR A 148 6.73 -5.61 8.53
C TYR A 148 6.24 -6.82 9.33
N ASN A 149 6.01 -6.65 10.62
CA ASN A 149 5.55 -7.73 11.50
C ASN A 149 4.13 -8.20 11.16
N GLU A 150 3.22 -7.25 10.95
CA GLU A 150 1.83 -7.56 10.58
C GLU A 150 1.76 -8.23 9.21
N LEU A 151 2.57 -7.78 8.24
CA LEU A 151 2.64 -8.40 6.91
C LEU A 151 3.07 -9.86 7.03
N PHE A 152 4.10 -10.14 7.84
CA PHE A 152 4.58 -11.50 8.08
C PHE A 152 3.50 -12.39 8.72
N GLU A 153 2.81 -11.89 9.75
CA GLU A 153 1.74 -12.63 10.42
C GLU A 153 0.57 -12.94 9.48
N LYS A 154 0.07 -11.94 8.75
CA LYS A 154 -1.05 -12.11 7.82
C LYS A 154 -0.70 -12.98 6.63
N THR A 155 0.53 -12.91 6.13
CA THR A 155 1.05 -13.80 5.09
C THR A 155 0.90 -15.24 5.51
N MET A 156 1.43 -15.57 6.69
CA MET A 156 1.41 -16.93 7.22
C MET A 156 -0.03 -17.43 7.38
N LEU A 157 -0.92 -16.62 7.96
CA LEU A 157 -2.32 -16.99 8.16
C LEU A 157 -3.05 -17.25 6.84
N ASN A 158 -2.86 -16.38 5.84
CA ASN A 158 -3.55 -16.52 4.56
C ASN A 158 -3.01 -17.68 3.75
N THR A 159 -1.69 -17.84 3.63
CA THR A 159 -1.09 -18.95 2.90
C THR A 159 -1.52 -20.30 3.49
N LEU A 160 -1.66 -20.41 4.81
CA LEU A 160 -2.18 -21.60 5.48
C LEU A 160 -3.69 -21.82 5.27
N ALA A 161 -4.46 -20.76 5.02
CA ALA A 161 -5.91 -20.85 4.83
C ALA A 161 -6.29 -21.25 3.38
N ILE A 162 -5.47 -20.93 2.37
CA ILE A 162 -5.77 -21.21 0.96
C ILE A 162 -6.11 -22.69 0.69
N PRO A 163 -5.36 -23.69 1.19
CA PRO A 163 -5.74 -25.09 0.99
C PRO A 163 -7.14 -25.42 1.51
N THR A 164 -7.56 -24.83 2.64
CA THR A 164 -8.92 -25.01 3.18
C THR A 164 -9.97 -24.32 2.29
N MET A 165 -9.66 -23.15 1.71
CA MET A 165 -10.55 -22.48 0.75
C MET A 165 -10.76 -23.34 -0.50
N VAL A 166 -9.68 -23.93 -1.02
CA VAL A 166 -9.73 -24.83 -2.18
C VAL A 166 -10.58 -26.06 -1.90
N GLU A 167 -10.42 -26.67 -0.73
CA GLU A 167 -11.22 -27.82 -0.31
C GLU A 167 -12.72 -27.48 -0.26
N LYS A 168 -13.08 -26.33 0.33
CA LYS A 168 -14.49 -25.92 0.49
C LYS A 168 -15.16 -25.49 -0.82
N LEU A 169 -14.42 -24.82 -1.71
CA LEU A 169 -14.96 -24.31 -2.98
C LEU A 169 -14.88 -25.35 -4.11
N GLY A 170 -14.07 -26.41 -3.91
CA GLY A 170 -13.92 -27.53 -4.81
C GLY A 170 -13.20 -27.14 -6.10
N GLY A 171 -11.87 -27.14 -6.10
CA GLY A 171 -11.04 -26.75 -7.25
C GLY A 171 -9.55 -27.00 -7.04
N ASP A 172 -8.73 -26.22 -7.72
CA ASP A 172 -7.30 -26.07 -7.44
C ASP A 172 -6.98 -24.61 -7.05
N GLN A 173 -5.72 -24.34 -6.68
CA GLN A 173 -5.30 -23.01 -6.25
C GLN A 173 -5.25 -21.98 -7.39
N GLY A 174 -5.44 -22.34 -8.67
CA GLY A 174 -5.27 -21.42 -9.79
C GLY A 174 -3.83 -20.94 -9.99
N SER A 175 -3.64 -19.95 -10.85
CA SER A 175 -2.32 -19.37 -11.16
C SER A 175 -2.01 -18.15 -10.28
N GLY A 176 -0.80 -18.09 -9.74
CA GLY A 176 -0.31 -16.97 -8.92
C GLY A 176 0.26 -15.77 -9.69
N GLY A 177 0.21 -15.80 -11.04
CA GLY A 177 0.87 -14.81 -11.93
C GLY A 177 0.60 -13.34 -11.65
N ASP A 178 -0.57 -13.01 -11.09
CA ASP A 178 -1.00 -11.64 -10.87
C ASP A 178 -1.14 -11.26 -9.37
N VAL A 179 -0.65 -12.09 -8.45
CA VAL A 179 -0.81 -11.86 -6.99
C VAL A 179 -0.28 -10.49 -6.55
N LEU A 180 0.87 -10.05 -7.06
CA LEU A 180 1.41 -8.72 -6.75
C LEU A 180 0.52 -7.58 -7.28
N LYS A 181 -0.14 -7.77 -8.44
CA LYS A 181 -1.14 -6.80 -8.94
C LYS A 181 -2.38 -6.79 -8.06
N TRP A 182 -2.82 -7.94 -7.56
CA TRP A 182 -3.96 -8.01 -6.64
C TRP A 182 -3.68 -7.31 -5.32
N LEU A 183 -2.48 -7.49 -4.76
CA LEU A 183 -2.01 -6.81 -3.55
C LEU A 183 -1.91 -5.30 -3.77
N THR A 184 -1.34 -4.87 -4.90
CA THR A 184 -1.25 -3.46 -5.30
C THR A 184 -2.63 -2.84 -5.45
N ALA A 185 -3.53 -3.50 -6.18
CA ALA A 185 -4.90 -3.08 -6.40
C ALA A 185 -5.69 -3.01 -5.08
N ALA A 186 -5.56 -4.01 -4.20
CA ALA A 186 -6.21 -4.04 -2.90
C ALA A 186 -5.74 -2.89 -2.00
N ALA A 187 -4.42 -2.65 -1.95
CA ALA A 187 -3.86 -1.55 -1.18
C ALA A 187 -4.29 -0.18 -1.74
N GLY A 188 -4.27 0.00 -3.07
CA GLY A 188 -4.65 1.28 -3.71
C GLY A 188 -6.16 1.57 -3.72
N ALA A 189 -7.00 0.54 -3.84
CA ALA A 189 -8.46 0.67 -3.70
C ALA A 189 -8.87 1.09 -2.28
N GLY A 190 -8.00 0.81 -1.32
CA GLY A 190 -8.25 0.97 0.10
C GLY A 190 -9.44 0.15 0.59
N GLY A 191 -10.15 0.68 1.58
CA GLY A 191 -11.30 0.01 2.19
C GLY A 191 -12.49 -0.23 1.24
N ALA A 192 -12.43 0.10 -0.05
CA ALA A 192 -13.53 -0.08 -0.99
C ALA A 192 -13.82 -1.56 -1.30
N VAL A 193 -12.77 -2.35 -1.57
CA VAL A 193 -12.92 -3.80 -1.77
C VAL A 193 -13.26 -4.47 -0.44
N ALA A 194 -12.56 -4.09 0.63
CA ALA A 194 -12.82 -4.60 1.98
C ALA A 194 -14.20 -4.19 2.52
N GLY A 195 -14.77 -3.07 2.09
CA GLY A 195 -16.10 -2.56 2.46
C GLY A 195 -17.26 -3.37 1.87
N MET A 196 -16.96 -4.35 1.02
CA MET A 196 -17.89 -5.46 0.72
C MET A 196 -18.07 -6.40 1.93
N SER A 197 -17.21 -6.27 2.94
CA SER A 197 -17.30 -6.83 4.29
C SER A 197 -17.59 -5.71 5.32
N PRO A 198 -18.26 -6.01 6.45
CA PRO A 198 -18.83 -5.01 7.36
C PRO A 198 -17.89 -4.00 8.06
N ASN A 199 -16.56 -3.98 7.81
CA ASN A 199 -15.59 -3.23 8.62
C ASN A 199 -14.67 -2.24 7.86
N GLY A 200 -15.13 -1.55 6.80
CA GLY A 200 -14.29 -0.65 5.99
C GLY A 200 -14.33 0.84 6.38
N ALA A 201 -13.28 1.39 7.01
CA ALA A 201 -13.10 2.84 7.17
C ALA A 201 -11.65 3.32 6.94
N ILE A 202 -11.51 4.15 5.89
CA ILE A 202 -10.59 5.29 5.59
C ILE A 202 -9.17 5.31 6.19
N LEU A 203 -8.14 4.98 5.38
CA LEU A 203 -6.73 4.86 5.79
C LEU A 203 -5.71 5.36 4.72
N GLY A 204 -5.93 6.55 4.16
CA GLY A 204 -5.29 7.01 2.91
C GLY A 204 -3.75 7.02 2.87
N GLY A 205 -3.06 7.33 3.98
CA GLY A 205 -1.59 7.44 4.02
C GLY A 205 -0.86 6.09 3.95
N GLY A 206 -1.18 5.18 4.88
CA GLY A 206 -0.55 3.85 4.95
C GLY A 206 -0.88 2.94 3.75
N LEU A 207 -2.10 3.04 3.22
CA LEU A 207 -2.53 2.31 2.02
C LEU A 207 -1.77 2.74 0.77
N SER A 208 -1.49 4.04 0.61
CA SER A 208 -0.72 4.55 -0.53
C SER A 208 0.73 4.05 -0.50
N PHE A 209 1.36 4.02 0.68
CA PHE A 209 2.69 3.45 0.86
C PHE A 209 2.70 1.95 0.55
N LEU A 210 1.75 1.18 1.08
CA LEU A 210 1.61 -0.25 0.79
C LEU A 210 1.44 -0.51 -0.71
N SER A 211 0.55 0.24 -1.37
CA SER A 211 0.34 0.16 -2.81
C SER A 211 1.62 0.43 -3.58
N ALA A 212 2.42 1.43 -3.17
CA ALA A 212 3.71 1.72 -3.80
C ALA A 212 4.71 0.57 -3.60
N MET A 213 4.77 -0.04 -2.41
CA MET A 213 5.67 -1.16 -2.13
C MET A 213 5.31 -2.41 -2.93
N PHE A 214 4.03 -2.79 -2.99
CA PHE A 214 3.57 -3.92 -3.80
C PHE A 214 3.73 -3.65 -5.31
N GLY A 215 3.39 -2.44 -5.76
CA GLY A 215 3.48 -2.07 -7.17
C GLY A 215 4.92 -2.11 -7.66
N ALA A 216 5.85 -1.58 -6.88
CA ALA A 216 7.26 -1.63 -7.24
C ALA A 216 7.79 -3.08 -7.20
N ALA A 217 7.38 -3.90 -6.23
CA ALA A 217 7.71 -5.34 -6.23
C ALA A 217 7.21 -6.06 -7.49
N ALA A 218 6.07 -5.66 -8.04
CA ALA A 218 5.53 -6.20 -9.29
C ALA A 218 6.37 -5.84 -10.54
N GLU A 219 7.02 -4.68 -10.56
CA GLU A 219 7.86 -4.27 -11.70
C GLU A 219 9.19 -5.05 -11.78
N GLU A 220 9.71 -5.50 -10.65
CA GLU A 220 10.96 -6.27 -10.55
C GLU A 220 10.81 -7.73 -11.01
N GLU A 221 9.59 -8.24 -11.16
CA GLU A 221 9.36 -9.66 -11.36
C GLU A 221 8.26 -9.95 -12.38
N LYS A 222 8.63 -10.71 -13.42
CA LYS A 222 7.70 -11.21 -14.45
C LYS A 222 7.30 -12.67 -14.25
N ASP A 223 7.81 -13.34 -13.22
CA ASP A 223 7.91 -14.81 -13.17
C ASP A 223 7.33 -15.46 -11.89
N LEU A 224 6.36 -14.85 -11.20
CA LEU A 224 5.59 -15.56 -10.16
C LEU A 224 4.62 -16.57 -10.82
N VAL A 225 5.12 -17.67 -11.38
CA VAL A 225 4.30 -18.65 -12.13
C VAL A 225 3.78 -19.79 -11.25
N ASP A 226 4.09 -19.78 -9.95
CA ASP A 226 3.65 -20.81 -9.01
C ASP A 226 2.15 -20.66 -8.64
N ASP A 227 1.62 -21.60 -7.85
CA ASP A 227 0.25 -21.51 -7.31
C ASP A 227 0.04 -20.25 -6.44
N ILE A 228 -1.22 -19.86 -6.22
CA ILE A 228 -1.55 -18.65 -5.46
C ILE A 228 -0.89 -18.65 -4.06
N GLY A 229 -0.82 -19.78 -3.37
CA GLY A 229 -0.22 -19.86 -2.04
C GLY A 229 1.28 -19.54 -2.03
N ALA A 230 2.04 -20.17 -2.94
CA ALA A 230 3.46 -19.91 -3.14
C ALA A 230 3.72 -18.48 -3.63
N ALA A 231 2.94 -18.01 -4.60
CA ALA A 231 3.06 -16.66 -5.14
C ALA A 231 2.75 -15.58 -4.09
N MET A 232 1.76 -15.80 -3.21
CA MET A 232 1.51 -14.94 -2.05
C MET A 232 2.69 -14.93 -1.10
N GLY A 233 3.24 -16.09 -0.73
CA GLY A 233 4.43 -16.17 0.12
C GLY A 233 5.61 -15.36 -0.44
N ALA A 234 5.91 -15.54 -1.72
CA ALA A 234 6.98 -14.82 -2.40
C ALA A 234 6.70 -13.31 -2.51
N ALA A 235 5.47 -12.91 -2.83
CA ALA A 235 5.06 -11.51 -2.92
C ALA A 235 5.25 -10.77 -1.58
N PHE A 236 4.89 -11.42 -0.49
CA PHE A 236 5.04 -10.87 0.85
C PHE A 236 6.49 -10.83 1.33
N GLU A 237 7.30 -11.85 1.04
CA GLU A 237 8.74 -11.84 1.32
C GLU A 237 9.42 -10.67 0.61
N LYS A 238 9.12 -10.46 -0.67
CA LYS A 238 9.64 -9.35 -1.47
C LYS A 238 9.22 -7.99 -0.93
N THR A 239 7.94 -7.86 -0.58
CA THR A 239 7.42 -6.62 0.00
C THR A 239 8.08 -6.33 1.35
N SER A 240 8.27 -7.36 2.18
CA SER A 240 8.98 -7.25 3.47
C SER A 240 10.43 -6.81 3.29
N ALA A 241 11.13 -7.37 2.29
CA ALA A 241 12.47 -6.96 1.92
C ALA A 241 12.49 -5.50 1.44
N ARG A 242 11.50 -5.07 0.65
CA ARG A 242 11.36 -3.68 0.21
C ARG A 242 11.10 -2.71 1.35
N ILE A 243 10.24 -3.06 2.30
CA ILE A 243 10.03 -2.26 3.52
C ILE A 243 11.37 -2.07 4.25
N SER A 244 12.16 -3.13 4.39
CA SER A 244 13.48 -3.07 5.01
C SER A 244 14.47 -2.21 4.21
N ARG A 245 14.48 -2.32 2.88
CA ARG A 245 15.30 -1.46 1.99
C ARG A 245 14.88 0.01 2.08
N ALA A 246 13.59 0.29 2.06
CA ALA A 246 13.04 1.64 2.17
C ALA A 246 13.38 2.27 3.52
N LEU A 247 13.25 1.51 4.63
CA LEU A 247 13.68 1.96 5.96
C LEU A 247 15.17 2.32 5.94
N GLY A 248 16.03 1.43 5.43
CA GLY A 248 17.47 1.67 5.30
C GLY A 248 17.78 2.91 4.47
N ALA A 249 17.17 3.05 3.29
CA ALA A 249 17.38 4.19 2.40
C ALA A 249 16.90 5.51 3.01
N ALA A 250 15.73 5.53 3.64
CA ALA A 250 15.18 6.73 4.27
C ALA A 250 16.09 7.28 5.39
N VAL A 251 16.86 6.42 6.07
CA VAL A 251 17.80 6.82 7.12
C VAL A 251 19.27 6.93 6.66
N GLY A 252 19.52 6.89 5.34
CA GLY A 252 20.87 7.08 4.79
C GLY A 252 21.75 5.82 4.80
N ARG A 253 21.16 4.63 4.90
CA ARG A 253 21.85 3.34 5.05
C ARG A 253 21.52 2.40 3.89
N ALA A 254 21.20 2.93 2.70
CA ALA A 254 20.97 2.11 1.53
C ALA A 254 22.25 1.36 1.12
N THR A 255 22.11 0.09 0.76
CA THR A 255 23.20 -0.69 0.17
C THR A 255 23.39 -0.39 -1.31
N ASP A 256 22.31 -0.04 -2.02
CA ASP A 256 22.33 0.43 -3.40
C ASP A 256 21.97 1.92 -3.45
N PRO A 257 22.80 2.80 -4.05
CA PRO A 257 22.44 4.20 -4.25
C PRO A 257 21.10 4.41 -4.98
N GLY A 258 20.67 3.45 -5.81
CA GLY A 258 19.37 3.48 -6.48
C GLY A 258 18.18 3.45 -5.52
N ASP A 259 18.32 2.84 -4.34
CA ASP A 259 17.24 2.71 -3.35
C ASP A 259 16.79 4.08 -2.82
N TYR A 260 17.68 5.09 -2.78
CA TYR A 260 17.31 6.45 -2.39
C TYR A 260 16.29 7.07 -3.34
N ASN A 261 16.39 6.78 -4.64
CA ASN A 261 15.48 7.29 -5.67
C ASN A 261 14.21 6.44 -5.81
N ALA A 262 14.20 5.25 -5.22
CA ALA A 262 13.04 4.36 -5.19
C ALA A 262 12.08 4.68 -4.02
N LEU A 263 12.46 5.60 -3.11
CA LEU A 263 11.58 6.04 -2.03
C LEU A 263 10.33 6.75 -2.59
N PRO A 264 9.11 6.37 -2.17
CA PRO A 264 7.89 7.01 -2.64
C PRO A 264 7.80 8.46 -2.15
N ALA A 265 7.45 9.38 -3.03
CA ALA A 265 7.26 10.77 -2.63
C ALA A 265 5.98 10.94 -1.81
N GLY A 266 6.05 11.66 -0.69
CA GLY A 266 4.89 12.02 0.11
C GLY A 266 4.08 13.18 -0.49
N PRO A 267 2.90 13.48 0.07
CA PRO A 267 2.08 14.62 -0.35
C PRO A 267 2.80 15.96 -0.13
N GLY A 268 2.71 16.87 -1.09
CA GLY A 268 3.36 18.19 -0.98
C GLY A 268 4.88 18.14 -1.14
N SER A 269 5.40 17.09 -1.78
CA SER A 269 6.84 16.85 -1.95
C SER A 269 7.49 17.69 -3.06
N GLU A 270 6.70 18.36 -3.90
CA GLU A 270 7.15 19.12 -5.07
C GLU A 270 8.25 20.16 -4.75
N PRO A 271 8.23 20.86 -3.60
CA PRO A 271 9.25 21.85 -3.27
C PRO A 271 10.62 21.27 -2.89
N PHE A 272 10.71 19.99 -2.50
CA PHE A 272 11.94 19.40 -1.96
C PHE A 272 12.83 18.84 -3.06
N GLN A 273 14.14 18.92 -2.86
CA GLN A 273 15.12 18.42 -3.83
C GLN A 273 15.54 16.98 -3.54
N SER A 274 15.81 16.63 -2.28
CA SER A 274 16.25 15.30 -1.88
C SER A 274 15.10 14.30 -1.84
N SER A 275 15.33 13.09 -2.34
CA SER A 275 14.34 11.99 -2.30
C SER A 275 13.94 11.63 -0.87
N ILE A 276 14.85 11.79 0.10
CA ILE A 276 14.56 11.59 1.52
C ILE A 276 13.59 12.67 2.04
N ALA A 277 13.83 13.95 1.80
CA ALA A 277 12.89 14.98 2.23
C ALA A 277 11.51 14.84 1.56
N LYS A 278 11.49 14.41 0.28
CA LYS A 278 10.23 14.05 -0.41
C LYS A 278 9.52 12.90 0.28
N PHE A 279 10.24 11.86 0.70
CA PHE A 279 9.67 10.72 1.43
C PHE A 279 9.12 11.11 2.81
N PHE A 280 9.77 12.05 3.50
CA PHE A 280 9.31 12.55 4.80
C PHE A 280 8.21 13.64 4.71
N SER A 281 7.88 14.12 3.51
CA SER A 281 6.90 15.20 3.30
C SER A 281 5.49 14.85 3.81
N GLY A 282 4.71 15.90 4.09
CA GLY A 282 3.34 15.78 4.61
C GLY A 282 3.24 15.40 6.09
N GLY A 283 4.35 15.16 6.79
CA GLY A 283 4.36 14.93 8.24
C GLY A 283 3.74 13.60 8.69
N TRP A 284 3.45 12.67 7.77
CA TRP A 284 2.82 11.38 8.08
C TRP A 284 3.56 10.59 9.17
N TRP A 285 4.89 10.64 9.14
CA TRP A 285 5.74 9.94 10.09
C TRP A 285 5.68 10.50 11.52
N LEU A 286 5.04 11.64 11.74
CA LEU A 286 4.81 12.23 13.06
C LEU A 286 3.45 11.88 13.67
N LEU A 287 2.57 11.17 12.94
CA LEU A 287 1.23 10.86 13.43
C LEU A 287 1.26 9.78 14.52
N GLU A 288 0.74 10.11 15.71
CA GLU A 288 0.75 9.26 16.92
C GLU A 288 -0.20 8.06 16.88
N ASN A 289 -1.15 8.01 15.93
CA ASN A 289 -2.08 6.88 15.81
C ASN A 289 -1.40 5.70 15.06
N ASP A 290 -0.66 4.91 15.84
CA ASP A 290 0.60 4.23 15.46
C ASP A 290 0.60 2.69 15.37
N SER A 291 -0.54 2.04 15.14
CA SER A 291 -0.56 0.64 14.65
C SER A 291 -1.94 0.23 14.20
N ALA A 292 -3.00 0.61 14.92
CA ALA A 292 -4.37 0.23 14.61
C ALA A 292 -4.81 0.63 13.19
N ASP A 293 -4.37 1.80 12.71
CA ASP A 293 -4.65 2.28 11.36
C ASP A 293 -3.85 1.53 10.29
N VAL A 294 -2.57 1.20 10.57
CA VAL A 294 -1.73 0.40 9.66
C VAL A 294 -2.20 -1.06 9.62
N THR A 295 -2.48 -1.64 10.78
CA THR A 295 -3.08 -2.97 10.97
C THR A 295 -4.46 -3.04 10.34
N GLY A 296 -5.30 -2.02 10.49
CA GLY A 296 -6.60 -1.93 9.84
C GLY A 296 -6.48 -1.85 8.31
N ALA A 297 -5.50 -1.12 7.80
CA ALA A 297 -5.25 -0.95 6.36
C ALA A 297 -4.76 -2.25 5.75
N LEU A 298 -3.83 -2.91 6.45
CA LEU A 298 -3.32 -4.20 6.05
C LEU A 298 -4.38 -5.28 6.17
N GLN A 299 -5.23 -5.26 7.21
CA GLN A 299 -6.37 -6.16 7.33
C GLN A 299 -7.35 -5.98 6.18
N ALA A 300 -7.70 -4.74 5.83
CA ALA A 300 -8.55 -4.46 4.67
C ALA A 300 -7.92 -4.97 3.36
N THR A 301 -6.61 -4.78 3.18
CA THR A 301 -5.86 -5.29 2.02
C THR A 301 -5.90 -6.82 1.97
N VAL A 302 -5.68 -7.47 3.11
CA VAL A 302 -5.72 -8.92 3.28
C VAL A 302 -7.11 -9.46 3.00
N ASP A 303 -8.17 -8.84 3.52
CA ASP A 303 -9.54 -9.26 3.29
C ASP A 303 -9.93 -9.13 1.82
N ALA A 304 -9.51 -8.05 1.15
CA ALA A 304 -9.68 -7.86 -0.28
C ALA A 304 -8.98 -8.97 -1.09
N VAL A 305 -7.72 -9.28 -0.75
CA VAL A 305 -6.96 -10.36 -1.41
C VAL A 305 -7.61 -11.71 -1.15
N LYS A 306 -8.09 -11.99 0.06
CA LYS A 306 -8.83 -13.21 0.39
C LYS A 306 -10.06 -13.37 -0.50
N MET A 307 -10.85 -12.32 -0.69
CA MET A 307 -11.97 -12.33 -1.63
C MET A 307 -11.50 -12.61 -3.07
N LYS A 308 -10.35 -12.04 -3.48
CA LYS A 308 -9.77 -12.30 -4.80
C LYS A 308 -9.33 -13.75 -4.98
N VAL A 309 -8.72 -14.35 -3.97
CA VAL A 309 -8.35 -15.77 -4.00
C VAL A 309 -9.59 -16.64 -4.19
N VAL A 310 -10.69 -16.35 -3.49
CA VAL A 310 -11.96 -17.06 -3.69
C VAL A 310 -12.47 -16.93 -5.12
N ASP A 311 -12.45 -15.73 -5.70
CA ASP A 311 -12.79 -15.48 -7.10
C ASP A 311 -11.93 -16.30 -8.08
N GLN A 312 -10.64 -16.49 -7.78
CA GLN A 312 -9.74 -17.32 -8.60
C GLN A 312 -9.97 -18.81 -8.44
N ILE A 313 -10.23 -19.28 -7.21
CA ILE A 313 -10.58 -20.69 -6.97
C ILE A 313 -11.87 -21.03 -7.68
N LEU A 314 -12.90 -20.16 -7.62
CA LEU A 314 -14.14 -20.37 -8.36
C LEU A 314 -13.89 -20.49 -9.88
N GLN A 315 -13.03 -19.65 -10.43
CA GLN A 315 -12.65 -19.72 -11.84
C GLN A 315 -11.94 -21.02 -12.19
N SER A 316 -10.94 -21.44 -11.40
CA SER A 316 -10.22 -22.69 -11.65
C SER A 316 -11.12 -23.92 -11.47
N SER A 317 -12.11 -23.84 -10.58
CA SER A 317 -13.19 -24.82 -10.41
C SER A 317 -14.17 -24.89 -11.58
N GLY A 318 -14.08 -23.97 -12.55
CA GLY A 318 -14.96 -23.89 -13.72
C GLY A 318 -16.31 -23.23 -13.45
N TYR A 319 -16.41 -22.36 -12.45
CA TYR A 319 -17.59 -21.54 -12.20
C TYR A 319 -17.61 -20.28 -13.07
N TYR A 320 -18.83 -19.85 -13.40
CA TYR A 320 -19.14 -18.66 -14.17
C TYR A 320 -20.26 -17.88 -13.46
N LEU A 321 -20.31 -16.57 -13.68
CA LEU A 321 -21.51 -15.80 -13.40
C LEU A 321 -22.48 -15.99 -14.56
N LEU A 322 -23.62 -16.64 -14.34
CA LEU A 322 -24.69 -16.67 -15.32
C LEU A 322 -25.58 -15.45 -15.18
N VAL A 323 -25.90 -14.86 -16.34
CA VAL A 323 -26.90 -13.82 -16.50
C VAL A 323 -28.05 -14.41 -17.29
N ASP A 324 -29.11 -14.78 -16.59
CA ASP A 324 -30.27 -15.40 -17.22
C ASP A 324 -31.22 -14.34 -17.79
N ARG A 325 -31.17 -14.20 -19.12
CA ARG A 325 -32.01 -13.27 -19.89
C ARG A 325 -33.25 -13.95 -20.49
N HIS A 326 -33.55 -15.19 -20.13
CA HIS A 326 -34.86 -15.77 -20.42
C HIS A 326 -35.98 -14.99 -19.72
N ASP A 327 -37.25 -15.23 -20.09
CA ASP A 327 -38.43 -14.60 -19.46
C ASP A 327 -38.62 -15.05 -18.00
N ASN A 328 -37.64 -14.72 -17.15
CA ASN A 328 -37.68 -14.95 -15.72
C ASN A 328 -38.39 -13.77 -15.05
N THR A 329 -39.11 -14.07 -13.97
CA THR A 329 -39.66 -13.09 -13.05
C THR A 329 -38.82 -13.09 -11.78
N LEU A 330 -38.95 -12.04 -10.96
CA LEU A 330 -38.38 -12.02 -9.60
C LEU A 330 -38.80 -13.27 -8.79
N GLU A 331 -40.04 -13.73 -8.98
CA GLU A 331 -40.57 -14.94 -8.31
C GLU A 331 -39.86 -16.22 -8.78
N LEU A 332 -39.53 -16.33 -10.06
CA LEU A 332 -38.78 -17.48 -10.62
C LEU A 332 -37.30 -17.44 -10.27
N CYS A 333 -36.71 -16.25 -10.22
CA CYS A 333 -35.36 -16.09 -9.69
C CYS A 333 -35.32 -16.55 -8.23
N GLY A 334 -36.37 -16.22 -7.47
CA GLY A 334 -36.54 -16.62 -6.09
C GLY A 334 -35.52 -15.96 -5.15
N THR A 335 -35.47 -16.45 -3.92
CA THR A 335 -34.47 -16.08 -2.90
C THR A 335 -33.51 -17.22 -2.48
N PRO A 336 -33.16 -18.25 -3.30
CA PRO A 336 -32.08 -19.16 -2.95
C PRO A 336 -30.80 -18.41 -2.57
N LEU A 337 -30.02 -19.00 -1.66
CA LEU A 337 -28.70 -18.51 -1.27
C LEU A 337 -27.87 -18.30 -2.55
N GLY A 338 -27.55 -17.05 -2.88
CA GLY A 338 -26.65 -16.72 -3.99
C GLY A 338 -27.27 -16.05 -5.21
N ARG A 339 -28.55 -16.27 -5.52
CA ARG A 339 -29.21 -15.62 -6.68
C ARG A 339 -29.43 -14.14 -6.43
N GLN A 340 -29.29 -13.32 -7.47
CA GLN A 340 -29.53 -11.87 -7.40
C GLN A 340 -30.40 -11.42 -8.57
N TRP A 341 -31.45 -10.68 -8.26
CA TRP A 341 -32.30 -10.01 -9.25
C TRP A 341 -31.79 -8.58 -9.44
N MET A 342 -31.12 -8.32 -10.55
CA MET A 342 -30.46 -7.03 -10.80
C MET A 342 -30.25 -6.78 -12.31
N PRO A 343 -30.08 -5.52 -12.75
CA PRO A 343 -29.94 -5.23 -14.16
C PRO A 343 -28.49 -5.36 -14.62
N VAL A 344 -28.25 -5.70 -15.88
CA VAL A 344 -26.89 -5.79 -16.45
C VAL A 344 -26.24 -4.41 -16.48
N ARG A 345 -26.93 -3.38 -17.00
CA ARG A 345 -26.55 -1.97 -16.88
C ARG A 345 -27.58 -1.15 -16.11
N VAL A 346 -27.14 -0.04 -15.53
CA VAL A 346 -28.07 0.90 -14.86
C VAL A 346 -29.12 1.39 -15.87
N GLY A 347 -30.39 1.17 -15.55
CA GLY A 347 -31.53 1.55 -16.41
C GLY A 347 -32.01 0.46 -17.38
N GLU A 348 -31.37 -0.71 -17.41
CA GLU A 348 -31.88 -1.89 -18.12
C GLU A 348 -32.85 -2.70 -17.25
N VAL A 349 -33.55 -3.66 -17.86
CA VAL A 349 -34.39 -4.60 -17.13
C VAL A 349 -33.56 -5.53 -16.25
N ASP A 350 -34.13 -5.94 -15.14
CA ASP A 350 -33.49 -6.87 -14.22
C ASP A 350 -33.48 -8.30 -14.77
N HIS A 351 -32.42 -9.04 -14.45
CA HIS A 351 -32.22 -10.43 -14.82
C HIS A 351 -31.84 -11.24 -13.58
N CYS A 352 -32.09 -12.55 -13.62
CA CYS A 352 -31.64 -13.44 -12.57
C CYS A 352 -30.17 -13.80 -12.77
N MET A 353 -29.36 -13.58 -11.75
CA MET A 353 -27.92 -13.82 -11.81
C MET A 353 -27.47 -14.77 -10.70
N TYR A 354 -26.63 -15.74 -11.04
CA TYR A 354 -26.16 -16.75 -10.10
C TYR A 354 -24.87 -17.40 -10.57
N VAL A 355 -24.13 -18.00 -9.63
CA VAL A 355 -22.90 -18.74 -9.94
C VAL A 355 -23.27 -20.13 -10.40
N ALA A 356 -22.67 -20.60 -11.49
CA ALA A 356 -22.94 -21.93 -12.02
C ALA A 356 -21.72 -22.55 -12.69
N LYS A 357 -21.71 -23.87 -12.76
CA LYS A 357 -20.69 -24.68 -13.41
C LYS A 357 -21.23 -25.29 -14.69
N VAL A 358 -20.38 -25.42 -15.70
CA VAL A 358 -20.71 -26.16 -16.94
C VAL A 358 -20.81 -27.65 -16.62
N GLY A 359 -21.92 -28.27 -17.04
CA GLY A 359 -22.17 -29.69 -16.90
C GLY A 359 -21.45 -30.57 -17.92
N GLU A 360 -21.55 -31.89 -17.75
CA GLU A 360 -21.00 -32.86 -18.71
C GLU A 360 -21.80 -32.93 -20.04
N GLY A 361 -22.92 -32.21 -20.15
CA GLY A 361 -23.72 -32.07 -21.37
C GLY A 361 -23.46 -30.76 -22.10
N LEU A 362 -23.55 -30.76 -23.43
CA LEU A 362 -23.47 -29.53 -24.24
C LEU A 362 -24.54 -28.52 -23.78
N GLY A 363 -24.08 -27.41 -23.22
CA GLY A 363 -24.90 -26.28 -22.79
C GLY A 363 -25.78 -26.53 -21.57
N SER A 364 -25.47 -27.51 -20.71
CA SER A 364 -26.09 -27.60 -19.39
C SER A 364 -25.28 -26.82 -18.36
N PHE A 365 -25.97 -26.02 -17.53
CA PHE A 365 -25.37 -25.33 -16.40
C PHE A 365 -26.02 -25.80 -15.11
N TYR A 366 -25.19 -26.05 -14.09
CA TYR A 366 -25.64 -26.39 -12.75
C TYR A 366 -25.32 -25.22 -11.83
N GLU A 367 -26.35 -24.67 -11.18
CA GLU A 367 -26.14 -23.66 -10.15
C GLU A 367 -25.23 -24.21 -9.05
N ALA A 368 -24.36 -23.33 -8.52
CA ALA A 368 -23.49 -23.68 -7.42
C ALA A 368 -24.31 -24.16 -6.22
N PRO A 369 -23.89 -25.24 -5.55
CA PRO A 369 -24.59 -25.74 -4.38
C PRO A 369 -24.45 -24.76 -3.19
N ALA A 370 -25.31 -24.88 -2.18
CA ALA A 370 -25.39 -23.93 -1.07
C ALA A 370 -24.06 -23.75 -0.34
N GLU A 371 -23.28 -24.83 -0.21
CA GLU A 371 -21.98 -24.88 0.45
C GLU A 371 -20.96 -23.93 -0.23
N VAL A 372 -21.04 -23.76 -1.55
CA VAL A 372 -20.18 -22.80 -2.28
C VAL A 372 -20.56 -21.38 -1.91
N TYR A 373 -21.86 -21.07 -1.85
CA TYR A 373 -22.32 -19.74 -1.44
C TYR A 373 -22.03 -19.44 0.04
N GLU A 374 -22.07 -20.45 0.92
CA GLU A 374 -21.66 -20.32 2.31
C GLU A 374 -20.15 -20.07 2.42
N ALA A 375 -19.31 -20.84 1.71
CA ALA A 375 -17.86 -20.65 1.69
C ALA A 375 -17.47 -19.28 1.13
N MET A 376 -18.10 -18.85 0.04
CA MET A 376 -17.88 -17.51 -0.49
C MET A 376 -18.29 -16.43 0.54
N ALA A 377 -19.33 -16.64 1.36
CA ALA A 377 -19.75 -15.68 2.38
C ALA A 377 -18.77 -15.65 3.57
N GLU A 378 -18.33 -16.82 4.03
CA GLU A 378 -17.28 -16.99 5.06
C GLU A 378 -16.00 -16.23 4.71
N TYR A 379 -15.70 -16.12 3.41
CA TYR A 379 -14.49 -15.49 2.90
C TYR A 379 -14.72 -14.09 2.31
N GLY A 380 -15.83 -13.44 2.69
CA GLY A 380 -16.02 -12.00 2.47
C GLY A 380 -16.79 -11.62 1.19
N LEU A 381 -17.16 -12.58 0.34
CA LEU A 381 -17.97 -12.31 -0.85
C LEU A 381 -19.49 -12.36 -0.58
N GLY A 382 -19.94 -12.36 0.68
CA GLY A 382 -21.36 -12.51 1.04
C GLY A 382 -22.30 -11.47 0.40
N ASN A 383 -21.80 -10.26 0.11
CA ASN A 383 -22.53 -9.27 -0.68
C ASN A 383 -22.48 -9.60 -2.19
N ARG A 384 -23.35 -10.52 -2.60
CA ARG A 384 -23.44 -11.02 -3.98
C ARG A 384 -23.75 -9.94 -5.01
N MET A 385 -24.61 -8.99 -4.66
CA MET A 385 -25.00 -7.91 -5.57
C MET A 385 -23.80 -7.04 -5.95
N ALA A 386 -22.99 -6.66 -4.96
CA ALA A 386 -21.76 -5.90 -5.21
C ALA A 386 -20.75 -6.72 -6.01
N TYR A 387 -20.54 -7.99 -5.63
CA TYR A 387 -19.62 -8.89 -6.33
C TYR A 387 -20.02 -9.10 -7.80
N TYR A 388 -21.27 -9.46 -8.08
CA TYR A 388 -21.76 -9.65 -9.45
C TYR A 388 -21.74 -8.36 -10.27
N ARG A 389 -21.99 -7.21 -9.65
CA ARG A 389 -21.86 -5.92 -10.33
C ARG A 389 -20.43 -5.68 -10.82
N ILE A 390 -19.42 -6.02 -10.03
CA ILE A 390 -18.00 -5.87 -10.41
C ILE A 390 -17.63 -6.83 -11.54
N LEU A 391 -18.12 -8.09 -11.50
CA LEU A 391 -17.92 -9.05 -12.58
C LEU A 391 -18.53 -8.57 -13.90
N LEU A 392 -19.75 -8.02 -13.86
CA LEU A 392 -20.39 -7.42 -15.01
C LEU A 392 -19.64 -6.21 -15.52
N ASP A 393 -19.16 -5.34 -14.63
CA ASP A 393 -18.38 -4.17 -15.00
C ASP A 393 -17.10 -4.57 -15.75
N CYS A 394 -16.40 -5.59 -15.26
CA CYS A 394 -15.27 -6.20 -15.96
C CYS A 394 -15.69 -6.74 -17.33
N ALA A 395 -16.74 -7.56 -17.41
CA ALA A 395 -17.20 -8.16 -18.66
C ALA A 395 -17.60 -7.12 -19.72
N LEU A 396 -18.15 -5.98 -19.29
CA LEU A 396 -18.64 -4.92 -20.17
C LEU A 396 -17.56 -3.91 -20.57
N ASN A 397 -16.59 -3.65 -19.71
CA ASN A 397 -15.66 -2.51 -19.86
C ASN A 397 -14.19 -2.92 -20.07
N SER A 398 -13.84 -4.21 -19.97
CA SER A 398 -12.46 -4.71 -20.14
C SER A 398 -11.90 -4.65 -21.57
N ALA A 399 -12.73 -4.44 -22.58
CA ALA A 399 -12.36 -4.61 -23.99
C ALA A 399 -11.72 -5.99 -24.29
N GLY A 400 -12.09 -7.02 -23.52
CA GLY A 400 -11.57 -8.39 -23.66
C GLY A 400 -10.31 -8.69 -22.85
N ASP A 401 -9.75 -7.71 -22.14
CA ASP A 401 -8.62 -7.91 -21.23
C ASP A 401 -9.10 -8.06 -19.78
N SER A 402 -9.18 -9.31 -19.31
CA SER A 402 -9.63 -9.64 -17.95
C SER A 402 -8.57 -9.43 -16.86
N SER A 403 -7.41 -8.83 -17.20
CA SER A 403 -6.37 -8.53 -16.22
C SER A 403 -6.77 -7.39 -15.28
N VAL A 404 -6.30 -7.46 -14.03
CA VAL A 404 -6.56 -6.43 -13.03
C VAL A 404 -5.88 -5.13 -13.44
N ARG A 405 -6.66 -4.05 -13.56
CA ARG A 405 -6.17 -2.74 -13.99
C ARG A 405 -5.60 -1.95 -12.82
N THR A 406 -4.27 -1.85 -12.76
CA THR A 406 -3.53 -1.10 -11.72
C THR A 406 -3.00 0.26 -12.20
N ASP A 407 -3.22 0.61 -13.47
CA ASP A 407 -2.70 1.81 -14.12
C ASP A 407 -3.43 3.11 -13.74
N ALA A 408 -4.63 3.02 -13.16
CA ALA A 408 -5.44 4.15 -12.75
C ALA A 408 -6.21 3.87 -11.44
N LEU A 409 -5.49 3.52 -10.37
CA LEU A 409 -6.08 3.30 -9.05
C LEU A 409 -6.64 4.62 -8.49
N VAL A 410 -7.95 4.69 -8.31
CA VAL A 410 -8.63 5.80 -7.63
C VAL A 410 -8.89 5.37 -6.18
N PRO A 411 -8.41 6.12 -5.17
CA PRO A 411 -8.67 5.79 -3.77
C PRO A 411 -10.16 5.64 -3.49
N GLY A 412 -10.55 4.54 -2.84
CA GLY A 412 -11.94 4.27 -2.52
C GLY A 412 -12.78 3.71 -3.68
N GLN A 413 -12.16 3.38 -4.82
CA GLN A 413 -12.82 2.67 -5.92
C GLN A 413 -12.22 1.29 -6.13
N ILE A 414 -13.07 0.32 -6.46
CA ILE A 414 -12.65 -1.03 -6.81
C ILE A 414 -12.07 -0.98 -8.23
N PRO A 415 -10.83 -1.46 -8.47
CA PRO A 415 -10.22 -1.42 -9.79
C PRO A 415 -10.99 -2.29 -10.79
N LEU A 416 -11.01 -1.88 -12.06
CA LEU A 416 -11.65 -2.64 -13.13
C LEU A 416 -11.03 -4.04 -13.20
N CYS A 417 -11.89 -5.04 -13.33
CA CYS A 417 -11.51 -6.46 -13.34
C CYS A 417 -10.78 -6.95 -12.08
N TYR A 418 -10.89 -6.25 -10.95
CA TYR A 418 -10.39 -6.78 -9.68
C TYR A 418 -10.97 -8.18 -9.42
N PHE A 419 -12.27 -8.36 -9.57
CA PHE A 419 -12.87 -9.69 -9.78
C PHE A 419 -13.11 -9.91 -11.27
N ASN A 420 -12.75 -11.07 -11.77
CA ASN A 420 -12.74 -11.34 -13.21
C ASN A 420 -13.29 -12.72 -13.59
N MET A 421 -14.04 -13.38 -12.71
CA MET A 421 -14.81 -14.56 -13.09
C MET A 421 -15.71 -14.25 -14.29
N LYS A 422 -15.63 -15.08 -15.33
CA LYS A 422 -16.31 -14.82 -16.60
C LYS A 422 -17.83 -14.81 -16.42
N ALA A 423 -18.47 -13.79 -17.01
CA ALA A 423 -19.92 -13.72 -17.11
C ALA A 423 -20.40 -14.36 -18.42
N VAL A 424 -21.43 -15.19 -18.33
CA VAL A 424 -22.06 -15.88 -19.46
C VAL A 424 -23.53 -15.46 -19.54
N TYR A 425 -23.96 -15.01 -20.71
CA TYR A 425 -25.32 -14.54 -20.96
C TYR A 425 -26.14 -15.66 -21.59
N LEU A 426 -27.21 -16.07 -20.91
CA LEU A 426 -28.17 -17.04 -21.43
C LEU A 426 -29.25 -16.29 -22.20
N ASP A 427 -29.15 -16.26 -23.53
CA ASP A 427 -30.12 -15.63 -24.40
C ASP A 427 -31.18 -16.63 -24.91
N ARG A 428 -32.36 -16.09 -25.27
CA ARG A 428 -33.63 -16.78 -25.64
C ARG A 428 -33.57 -17.91 -26.68
N GLN A 429 -32.46 -18.14 -27.40
CA GLN A 429 -32.41 -19.13 -28.48
C GLN A 429 -31.74 -20.43 -28.02
N GLY A 430 -32.54 -21.50 -27.94
CA GLY A 430 -32.03 -22.87 -27.85
C GLY A 430 -31.97 -23.49 -26.45
N CYS A 431 -32.42 -22.81 -25.40
CA CYS A 431 -32.46 -23.36 -24.04
C CYS A 431 -33.85 -23.90 -23.65
N GLU A 432 -33.94 -25.18 -23.30
CA GLU A 432 -35.14 -25.79 -22.73
C GLU A 432 -35.00 -25.91 -21.20
N THR A 433 -36.01 -25.46 -20.46
CA THR A 433 -36.08 -25.61 -19.00
C THR A 433 -36.73 -26.94 -18.64
N GLY A 434 -35.99 -27.80 -17.94
CA GLY A 434 -36.48 -29.05 -17.38
C GLY A 434 -37.41 -28.84 -16.19
N SER A 435 -38.26 -29.84 -15.89
CA SER A 435 -39.24 -29.83 -14.79
C SER A 435 -38.64 -29.78 -13.37
N ASP A 436 -37.32 -29.89 -13.30
CA ASP A 436 -36.43 -29.89 -12.14
C ASP A 436 -35.67 -28.56 -11.99
N GLY A 437 -35.92 -27.58 -12.87
CA GLY A 437 -35.29 -26.26 -12.83
C GLY A 437 -33.92 -26.19 -13.51
N PHE A 438 -33.51 -27.22 -14.25
CA PHE A 438 -32.29 -27.20 -15.07
C PHE A 438 -32.54 -26.56 -16.43
N TYR A 439 -31.53 -25.90 -16.99
CA TYR A 439 -31.56 -25.39 -18.37
C TYR A 439 -30.65 -26.25 -19.25
N THR A 440 -31.16 -26.67 -20.40
CA THR A 440 -30.41 -27.41 -21.41
C THR A 440 -30.35 -26.55 -22.68
N CYS A 441 -29.20 -25.96 -22.97
CA CYS A 441 -29.02 -25.05 -24.12
C CYS A 441 -28.34 -25.74 -25.30
N GLN A 442 -29.06 -25.91 -26.42
CA GLN A 442 -28.57 -26.60 -27.63
C GLN A 442 -27.50 -25.82 -28.43
N SER A 443 -27.21 -24.56 -28.11
CA SER A 443 -26.22 -23.77 -28.85
C SER A 443 -25.34 -22.91 -27.93
N PHE A 444 -24.37 -23.55 -27.28
CA PHE A 444 -23.12 -22.88 -26.97
C PHE A 444 -22.01 -23.76 -27.54
N THR A 445 -21.40 -23.33 -28.64
CA THR A 445 -20.12 -23.90 -29.05
C THR A 445 -19.09 -23.45 -28.03
N THR A 446 -18.13 -24.32 -27.71
CA THR A 446 -17.00 -24.04 -26.82
C THR A 446 -16.14 -22.83 -27.25
N GLU A 447 -16.44 -22.20 -28.37
CA GLU A 447 -15.81 -20.97 -28.86
C GLU A 447 -16.38 -19.69 -28.23
N ASP A 448 -17.65 -19.66 -27.80
CA ASP A 448 -18.24 -18.52 -27.07
C ASP A 448 -17.81 -18.49 -25.58
N VAL A 449 -17.20 -19.58 -25.12
CA VAL A 449 -16.65 -19.76 -23.77
C VAL A 449 -15.16 -19.41 -23.69
N LYS A 450 -14.48 -19.04 -24.79
CA LYS A 450 -13.10 -18.52 -24.74
C LYS A 450 -12.99 -17.09 -24.23
#